data_AF-A0A959UM06-F1
#
_entry.id   AF-A0A959UM06-F1
#
_cell.length_a   1.000
_cell.length_b   1.000
_cell.length_c   1.000
_cell.angle_alpha   90.00
_cell.angle_beta   90.00
_cell.angle_gamma   90.00
#
_symmetry.space_group_name_H-M   'P 1'
#
loop_
_entity.id
_entity.type
_entity.pdbx_description
1 polymer ?
#
loop_
_entity_poly.entity_id
_entity_poly.type
_entity_poly.pdbx_seq_one_letter_code
_entity_poly.pdbx_strand_id
1 'polypeptide(L)'
;MNHKKDHTEGIWIGQSRLIDTDLKPVGKFVESEGESYYLISNFRSMPDFFISIVSDSDHWMFISSNGALTAGRKNRNNALFPYYTDDKIHDYRDKTGSKSYFLVEKENKFFLWEPFTDEFGKFYSITSNLYKSIFGNKIIFEEINHDLGLSFRYSWNNSEKFGFVKKSQLTNTGENPIKVKLLDGLLNILPAGVDFGFQNELSNLLDAYKKNELVDGTTLGLFSLSSIPVDKAEPSESLKTTTVWSTGLQEKCKILLSEKQIAKFTSGGPIEQEHDVRASRGTYFIHSE
;
A
#
# COMPACT_ATOMS: atom_id res chain seq x y z
N MET A 1 -30.88 25.52 30.72
CA MET A 1 -30.92 24.89 29.39
C MET A 1 -30.22 23.55 29.50
N ASN A 2 -30.98 22.47 29.38
CA ASN A 2 -30.53 21.11 29.64
C ASN A 2 -29.45 20.69 28.63
N HIS A 3 -28.26 20.35 29.13
CA HIS A 3 -27.30 19.53 28.40
C HIS A 3 -27.94 18.16 28.15
N LYS A 4 -28.41 17.92 26.91
CA LYS A 4 -28.59 16.56 26.43
C LYS A 4 -27.21 15.91 26.43
N LYS A 5 -26.96 15.02 27.38
CA LYS A 5 -25.96 13.97 27.22
C LYS A 5 -26.44 13.15 26.03
N ASP A 6 -25.74 13.24 24.91
CA ASP A 6 -25.90 12.27 23.83
C ASP A 6 -25.48 10.92 24.40
N HIS A 7 -26.47 10.14 24.82
CA HIS A 7 -26.33 8.72 25.05
C HIS A 7 -26.28 8.08 23.66
N THR A 8 -25.12 8.12 23.01
CA THR A 8 -24.87 7.21 21.89
C THR A 8 -24.81 5.81 22.46
N GLU A 9 -25.87 5.03 22.27
CA GLU A 9 -25.88 3.61 22.58
C GLU A 9 -24.70 2.94 21.86
N GLY A 10 -23.83 2.25 22.61
CA GLY A 10 -22.68 1.58 22.01
C GLY A 10 -23.15 0.51 21.03
N ILE A 11 -22.70 0.59 19.77
CA ILE A 11 -22.99 -0.44 18.76
C ILE A 11 -21.93 -1.53 18.88
N TRP A 12 -22.34 -2.80 18.78
CA TRP A 12 -21.47 -3.97 18.88
C TRP A 12 -21.64 -4.87 17.67
N ILE A 13 -20.54 -5.49 17.22
CA ILE A 13 -20.54 -6.59 16.26
C ILE A 13 -19.95 -7.81 16.98
N GLY A 14 -20.78 -8.83 17.25
CA GLY A 14 -20.37 -9.96 18.08
C GLY A 14 -19.96 -9.50 19.48
N GLN A 15 -18.71 -9.75 19.86
CA GLN A 15 -18.12 -9.32 21.14
C GLN A 15 -17.30 -8.02 21.03
N SER A 16 -17.19 -7.43 19.83
CA SER A 16 -16.39 -6.23 19.60
C SER A 16 -17.27 -4.98 19.60
N ARG A 17 -16.88 -3.99 20.39
CA ARG A 17 -17.52 -2.67 20.37
C ARG A 17 -17.05 -1.91 19.13
N LEU A 18 -17.98 -1.30 18.41
CA LEU A 18 -17.64 -0.37 17.35
C LEU A 18 -17.15 0.94 17.95
N ILE A 19 -16.00 1.37 17.46
CA ILE A 19 -15.43 2.68 17.72
C ILE A 19 -15.97 3.62 16.64
N ASP A 20 -16.66 4.65 17.11
CA ASP A 20 -17.08 5.78 16.30
C ASP A 20 -16.30 7.01 16.78
N THR A 21 -15.40 7.50 15.93
CA THR A 21 -14.56 8.65 16.22
C THR A 21 -15.00 9.83 15.37
N ASP A 22 -15.73 10.78 15.97
CA ASP A 22 -16.08 12.06 15.35
C ASP A 22 -14.88 13.03 15.39
N LEU A 23 -13.79 12.65 14.73
CA LEU A 23 -12.60 13.47 14.61
C LEU A 23 -12.73 14.38 13.39
N LYS A 24 -12.57 15.70 13.60
CA LYS A 24 -12.62 16.68 12.52
C LYS A 24 -11.25 16.82 11.83
N PRO A 25 -11.23 16.98 10.50
CA PRO A 25 -9.99 17.22 9.79
C PRO A 25 -9.44 18.61 10.12
N VAL A 26 -8.14 18.68 10.42
CA VAL A 26 -7.44 19.95 10.70
C VAL A 26 -6.17 20.04 9.85
N GLY A 27 -6.09 21.12 9.08
CA GLY A 27 -4.95 21.45 8.22
C GLY A 27 -3.93 22.35 8.91
N LYS A 28 -2.63 22.03 8.84
CA LYS A 28 -1.55 22.91 9.31
C LYS A 28 -0.22 22.63 8.60
N PHE A 29 0.66 23.62 8.57
CA PHE A 29 2.05 23.40 8.17
C PHE A 29 2.84 22.76 9.32
N VAL A 30 3.70 21.80 8.99
CA VAL A 30 4.59 21.11 9.92
C VAL A 30 5.97 20.92 9.29
N GLU A 31 7.01 20.85 10.12
CA GLU A 31 8.36 20.47 9.70
C GLU A 31 8.59 18.98 9.99
N SER A 32 9.15 18.25 9.02
CA SER A 32 9.54 16.85 9.19
C SER A 32 10.76 16.53 8.35
N GLU A 33 11.79 15.92 8.95
CA GLU A 33 13.04 15.55 8.26
C GLU A 33 13.73 16.73 7.53
N GLY A 34 13.59 17.95 8.05
CA GLY A 34 14.17 19.17 7.45
C GLY A 34 13.41 19.71 6.23
N GLU A 35 12.17 19.26 6.01
CA GLU A 35 11.29 19.76 4.95
C GLU A 35 9.90 20.12 5.52
N SER A 36 9.31 21.18 4.95
CA SER A 36 7.96 21.61 5.31
C SER A 36 6.90 20.78 4.57
N TYR A 37 5.85 20.39 5.30
CA TYR A 37 4.68 19.68 4.78
C TYR A 37 3.40 20.41 5.16
N TYR A 38 2.39 20.32 4.31
CA TYR A 38 1.01 20.55 4.72
C TYR A 38 0.41 19.24 5.22
N LEU A 39 0.04 19.22 6.50
CA LEU A 39 -0.61 18.10 7.18
C LEU A 39 -2.12 18.32 7.20
N ILE A 40 -2.87 17.31 6.76
CA ILE A 40 -4.29 17.13 7.05
C ILE A 40 -4.40 16.01 8.09
N SER A 41 -4.67 16.37 9.33
CA SER A 41 -4.99 15.40 10.38
C SER A 41 -6.40 14.87 10.21
N ASN A 42 -6.64 13.63 10.64
CA ASN A 42 -7.93 12.95 10.52
C ASN A 42 -8.51 12.98 9.10
N PHE A 43 -7.66 12.83 8.09
CA PHE A 43 -8.07 13.00 6.67
C PHE A 43 -9.15 12.01 6.26
N ARG A 44 -9.27 10.87 6.95
CA ARG A 44 -10.29 9.83 6.70
C ARG A 44 -11.72 10.28 7.00
N SER A 45 -11.90 11.38 7.73
CA SER A 45 -13.20 12.01 7.95
C SER A 45 -13.66 12.85 6.74
N MET A 46 -12.84 12.96 5.70
CA MET A 46 -13.18 13.62 4.44
C MET A 46 -13.56 12.57 3.40
N PRO A 47 -14.48 12.89 2.46
CA PRO A 47 -14.61 12.10 1.24
C PRO A 47 -13.27 11.97 0.53
N ASP A 48 -13.07 10.85 -0.16
CA ASP A 48 -11.85 10.64 -0.91
C ASP A 48 -11.63 11.77 -1.92
N PHE A 49 -10.39 12.24 -2.00
CA PHE A 49 -9.98 13.24 -2.97
C PHE A 49 -8.73 12.80 -3.70
N PHE A 50 -8.53 13.35 -4.89
CA PHE A 50 -7.50 12.93 -5.82
C PHE A 50 -6.32 13.89 -5.84
N ILE A 51 -5.10 13.36 -5.86
CA ILE A 51 -3.87 14.12 -5.65
C ILE A 51 -2.88 13.79 -6.76
N SER A 52 -2.29 14.83 -7.36
CA SER A 52 -1.14 14.69 -8.25
C SER A 52 0.17 14.92 -7.50
N ILE A 53 1.12 14.00 -7.66
CA ILE A 53 2.48 14.12 -7.13
C ILE A 53 3.43 14.45 -8.28
N VAL A 54 4.05 15.62 -8.20
CA VAL A 54 4.91 16.14 -9.27
C VAL A 54 6.33 15.57 -9.19
N SER A 55 6.99 15.51 -10.34
CA SER A 55 8.41 15.17 -10.45
C SER A 55 9.11 16.18 -11.34
N ASP A 56 10.38 16.40 -11.05
CA ASP A 56 11.37 17.10 -11.88
C ASP A 56 11.89 16.26 -13.06
N SER A 57 11.53 14.98 -13.12
CA SER A 57 11.84 14.03 -14.20
C SER A 57 10.56 13.63 -14.95
N ASP A 58 10.47 12.40 -15.45
CA ASP A 58 9.34 11.89 -16.23
C ASP A 58 8.34 11.05 -15.43
N HIS A 59 8.38 11.08 -14.09
CA HIS A 59 7.40 10.37 -13.26
C HIS A 59 6.04 11.07 -13.30
N TRP A 60 4.98 10.25 -13.32
CA TRP A 60 3.62 10.67 -13.04
C TRP A 60 3.04 9.77 -11.96
N MET A 61 2.34 10.37 -10.99
CA MET A 61 1.63 9.65 -9.95
C MET A 61 0.35 10.39 -9.62
N PHE A 62 -0.76 9.67 -9.71
CA PHE A 62 -2.07 10.12 -9.30
C PHE A 62 -2.59 9.20 -8.22
N ILE A 63 -2.83 9.75 -7.04
CA ILE A 63 -3.10 8.98 -5.82
C ILE A 63 -4.33 9.56 -5.11
N SER A 64 -5.22 8.67 -4.69
CA SER A 64 -6.31 9.04 -3.80
C SER A 64 -5.79 9.28 -2.39
N SER A 65 -6.45 10.15 -1.64
CA SER A 65 -6.30 10.24 -0.19
C SER A 65 -6.51 8.92 0.54
N ASN A 66 -7.13 7.90 -0.08
CA ASN A 66 -7.26 6.56 0.50
C ASN A 66 -6.05 5.64 0.24
N GLY A 67 -5.02 6.12 -0.45
CA GLY A 67 -3.78 5.38 -0.73
C GLY A 67 -3.77 4.60 -2.05
N ALA A 68 -4.93 4.35 -2.67
CA ALA A 68 -4.99 3.76 -4.01
C ALA A 68 -4.43 4.74 -5.04
N LEU A 69 -3.70 4.21 -6.03
CA LEU A 69 -3.00 5.04 -6.99
C LEU A 69 -2.86 4.38 -8.36
N THR A 70 -2.58 5.24 -9.33
CA THR A 70 -1.84 4.87 -10.53
C THR A 70 -0.54 5.66 -10.58
N ALA A 71 0.53 5.03 -11.04
CA ALA A 71 1.82 5.68 -11.18
C ALA A 71 2.62 5.04 -12.32
N GLY A 72 3.55 5.78 -12.90
CA GLY A 72 4.44 5.30 -13.94
C GLY A 72 5.40 6.38 -14.41
N ARG A 73 6.12 6.11 -15.50
CA ARG A 73 7.05 7.09 -16.09
C ARG A 73 6.64 7.39 -17.52
N LYS A 74 6.97 8.56 -18.05
CA LYS A 74 6.71 9.02 -19.42
C LYS A 74 5.23 9.12 -19.82
N ASN A 75 4.49 8.00 -19.84
CA ASN A 75 3.07 7.93 -20.21
C ASN A 75 2.40 6.67 -19.64
N ARG A 76 1.08 6.56 -19.83
CA ARG A 76 0.22 5.47 -19.33
C ARG A 76 0.60 4.05 -19.77
N ASN A 77 1.36 3.87 -20.87
CA ASN A 77 1.82 2.55 -21.34
C ASN A 77 3.10 2.09 -20.61
N ASN A 78 3.65 2.93 -19.72
CA ASN A 78 4.78 2.60 -18.86
C ASN A 78 4.34 2.76 -17.39
N ALA A 79 3.16 2.22 -17.08
CA ALA A 79 2.55 2.25 -15.77
C ALA A 79 3.12 1.16 -14.85
N LEU A 80 3.40 1.53 -13.60
CA LEU A 80 3.70 0.62 -12.50
C LEU A 80 2.42 0.01 -11.91
N PHE A 81 1.33 0.79 -11.87
CA PHE A 81 0.01 0.38 -11.40
C PHE A 81 -1.04 0.72 -12.46
N PRO A 82 -2.13 -0.06 -12.63
CA PRO A 82 -3.10 0.16 -13.69
C PRO A 82 -3.60 1.60 -13.77
N TYR A 83 -3.59 2.15 -14.99
CA TYR A 83 -4.09 3.48 -15.27
C TYR A 83 -5.60 3.40 -15.54
N TYR A 84 -6.40 3.90 -14.60
CA TYR A 84 -7.84 3.99 -14.72
C TYR A 84 -8.31 5.43 -14.52
N THR A 85 -9.61 5.66 -14.70
CA THR A 85 -10.28 6.89 -14.27
C THR A 85 -10.21 7.02 -12.74
N ASP A 86 -10.33 8.24 -12.24
CA ASP A 86 -10.13 8.55 -10.81
C ASP A 86 -11.15 7.85 -9.91
N ASP A 87 -12.42 7.79 -10.30
CA ASP A 87 -13.48 7.00 -9.67
C ASP A 87 -13.05 5.53 -9.45
N LYS A 88 -12.53 4.90 -10.51
CA LYS A 88 -12.02 3.53 -10.42
C LYS A 88 -10.78 3.46 -9.54
N ILE A 89 -9.89 4.45 -9.58
CA ILE A 89 -8.73 4.46 -8.67
C ILE A 89 -9.20 4.49 -7.22
N HIS A 90 -10.21 5.30 -6.88
CA HIS A 90 -10.82 5.28 -5.55
C HIS A 90 -11.35 3.89 -5.17
N ASP A 91 -12.10 3.23 -6.07
CA ASP A 91 -12.67 1.88 -5.86
C ASP A 91 -11.64 0.74 -5.77
N TYR A 92 -10.40 1.01 -6.20
CA TYR A 92 -9.25 0.11 -6.08
C TYR A 92 -8.49 0.28 -4.76
N ARG A 93 -9.07 1.00 -3.78
CA ARG A 93 -8.70 0.89 -2.37
C ARG A 93 -8.53 -0.59 -1.99
N ASP A 94 -7.46 -0.86 -1.25
CA ASP A 94 -7.08 -2.21 -0.79
C ASP A 94 -6.74 -3.24 -1.87
N LYS A 95 -6.72 -2.85 -3.16
CA LYS A 95 -6.46 -3.74 -4.30
C LYS A 95 -5.23 -3.35 -5.13
N THR A 96 -4.80 -2.09 -5.07
CA THR A 96 -3.66 -1.57 -5.83
C THR A 96 -2.83 -0.63 -4.95
N GLY A 97 -1.50 -0.75 -5.02
CA GLY A 97 -0.59 0.15 -4.33
C GLY A 97 -0.15 -0.37 -2.99
N SER A 98 0.05 0.53 -2.02
CA SER A 98 0.59 0.19 -0.70
C SER A 98 -0.35 -0.71 0.08
N LYS A 99 0.18 -1.77 0.70
CA LYS A 99 -0.56 -2.61 1.63
C LYS A 99 0.35 -3.10 2.76
N SER A 100 -0.19 -3.15 3.97
CA SER A 100 0.58 -3.51 5.16
C SER A 100 -0.31 -4.26 6.15
N TYR A 101 0.26 -5.27 6.81
CA TYR A 101 -0.37 -6.05 7.87
C TYR A 101 0.62 -6.24 9.02
N PHE A 102 0.13 -6.12 10.25
CA PHE A 102 0.90 -6.31 11.46
C PHE A 102 0.18 -7.29 12.39
N LEU A 103 0.87 -8.34 12.81
CA LEU A 103 0.47 -9.18 13.94
C LEU A 103 1.29 -8.78 15.15
N VAL A 104 0.62 -8.17 16.12
CA VAL A 104 1.23 -7.53 17.27
C VAL A 104 1.02 -8.41 18.50
N GLU A 105 2.10 -8.84 19.14
CA GLU A 105 2.02 -9.65 20.35
C GLU A 105 1.89 -8.76 21.60
N LYS A 106 0.75 -8.83 22.28
CA LYS A 106 0.49 -8.17 23.58
C LYS A 106 -0.27 -9.13 24.50
N GLU A 107 0.10 -9.15 25.78
CA GLU A 107 -0.63 -9.91 26.82
C GLU A 107 -0.89 -11.38 26.44
N ASN A 108 0.11 -12.05 25.85
CA ASN A 108 0.01 -13.43 25.33
C ASN A 108 -1.09 -13.65 24.26
N LYS A 109 -1.47 -12.58 23.55
CA LYS A 109 -2.39 -12.61 22.42
C LYS A 109 -1.75 -11.93 21.19
N PHE A 110 -2.22 -12.33 20.02
CA PHE A 110 -1.89 -11.64 18.77
C PHE A 110 -3.05 -10.76 18.34
N PHE A 111 -2.74 -9.49 18.07
CA PHE A 111 -3.66 -8.50 17.56
C PHE A 111 -3.31 -8.23 16.10
N LEU A 112 -4.25 -8.45 15.19
CA LEU A 112 -4.09 -8.05 13.79
C LEU A 112 -4.35 -6.54 13.68
N TRP A 113 -3.52 -5.85 12.92
CA TRP A 113 -3.73 -4.46 12.52
C TRP A 113 -3.37 -4.31 11.05
N GLU A 114 -4.33 -3.80 10.27
CA GLU A 114 -4.20 -3.51 8.86
C GLU A 114 -4.45 -2.00 8.65
N PRO A 115 -3.39 -1.18 8.65
CA PRO A 115 -3.54 0.27 8.59
C PRO A 115 -4.18 0.73 7.29
N PHE A 116 -4.84 1.89 7.35
CA PHE A 116 -5.48 2.56 6.21
C PHE A 116 -6.72 1.84 5.65
N THR A 117 -7.30 0.91 6.40
CA THR A 117 -8.55 0.21 6.03
C THR A 117 -9.75 0.69 6.85
N ASP A 118 -10.93 0.74 6.23
CA ASP A 118 -12.18 1.18 6.90
C ASP A 118 -12.68 0.21 7.96
N GLU A 119 -12.33 -1.07 7.83
CA GLU A 119 -12.74 -2.08 8.79
C GLU A 119 -12.02 -1.89 10.13
N PHE A 120 -10.70 -1.74 10.12
CA PHE A 120 -9.91 -1.63 11.35
C PHE A 120 -10.12 -0.30 12.08
N GLY A 121 -10.46 0.77 11.35
CA GLY A 121 -10.91 2.04 11.92
C GLY A 121 -12.12 1.93 12.85
N LYS A 122 -12.90 0.85 12.73
CA LYS A 122 -14.08 0.59 13.58
C LYS A 122 -13.78 -0.20 14.83
N PHE A 123 -12.58 -0.77 14.96
CA PHE A 123 -12.21 -1.66 16.08
C PHE A 123 -11.02 -1.17 16.89
N TYR A 124 -10.22 -0.25 16.35
CA TYR A 124 -9.13 0.40 17.06
C TYR A 124 -9.31 1.91 17.15
N SER A 125 -8.85 2.49 18.26
CA SER A 125 -8.70 3.95 18.38
C SER A 125 -7.55 4.40 17.48
N ILE A 126 -7.90 5.07 16.38
CA ILE A 126 -6.96 5.41 15.32
C ILE A 126 -6.93 6.92 15.03
N THR A 127 -5.74 7.43 14.71
CA THR A 127 -5.56 8.74 14.06
C THR A 127 -4.87 8.55 12.73
N SER A 128 -5.46 9.06 11.65
CA SER A 128 -4.87 8.98 10.31
C SER A 128 -4.53 10.36 9.77
N ASN A 129 -3.29 10.55 9.37
CA ASN A 129 -2.72 11.82 8.94
C ASN A 129 -2.20 11.71 7.50
N LEU A 130 -2.41 12.76 6.71
CA LEU A 130 -1.90 12.87 5.35
C LEU A 130 -1.01 14.09 5.24
N TYR A 131 0.20 13.92 4.70
CA TYR A 131 1.15 15.00 4.52
C TYR A 131 1.49 15.13 3.05
N LYS A 132 1.55 16.36 2.55
CA LYS A 132 2.08 16.67 1.22
C LYS A 132 3.19 17.70 1.35
N SER A 133 4.34 17.45 0.74
CA SER A 133 5.45 18.41 0.80
C SER A 133 5.05 19.72 0.15
N ILE A 134 5.65 20.83 0.59
CA ILE A 134 5.40 22.15 -0.02
C ILE A 134 5.75 22.20 -1.51
N PHE A 135 6.73 21.41 -1.95
CA PHE A 135 7.10 21.25 -3.36
C PHE A 135 6.15 20.31 -4.11
N GLY A 136 5.29 19.60 -3.39
CA GLY A 136 4.28 18.72 -3.94
C GLY A 136 4.79 17.41 -4.55
N ASN A 137 6.07 17.09 -4.36
CA ASN A 137 6.76 15.92 -4.92
C ASN A 137 6.86 14.72 -3.96
N LYS A 138 6.35 14.86 -2.73
CA LYS A 138 6.26 13.79 -1.73
C LYS A 138 4.89 13.78 -1.09
N ILE A 139 4.44 12.58 -0.73
CA ILE A 139 3.23 12.36 0.04
C ILE A 139 3.51 11.31 1.12
N ILE A 140 2.98 11.53 2.31
CA ILE A 140 3.14 10.66 3.46
C ILE A 140 1.76 10.30 4.00
N PHE A 141 1.53 9.02 4.21
CA PHE A 141 0.38 8.49 4.92
C PHE A 141 0.86 7.99 6.28
N GLU A 142 0.15 8.37 7.34
CA GLU A 142 0.42 7.90 8.69
C GLU A 142 -0.86 7.44 9.35
N GLU A 143 -0.80 6.30 10.02
CA GLU A 143 -1.85 5.83 10.90
C GLU A 143 -1.26 5.47 12.26
N ILE A 144 -1.81 6.09 13.31
CA ILE A 144 -1.46 5.83 14.71
C ILE A 144 -2.57 4.97 15.30
N ASN A 145 -2.22 3.77 15.76
CA ASN A 145 -3.09 2.90 16.52
C ASN A 145 -2.80 3.07 18.01
N HIS A 146 -3.69 3.77 18.72
CA HIS A 146 -3.51 4.14 20.13
C HIS A 146 -3.63 2.95 21.06
N ASP A 147 -4.44 1.95 20.71
CA ASP A 147 -4.62 0.74 21.53
C ASP A 147 -3.38 -0.17 21.46
N LEU A 148 -2.78 -0.27 20.27
CA LEU A 148 -1.55 -1.03 20.06
C LEU A 148 -0.29 -0.24 20.42
N GLY A 149 -0.36 1.08 20.58
CA GLY A 149 0.81 1.91 20.85
C GLY A 149 1.80 1.86 19.68
N LEU A 150 1.28 1.90 18.46
CA LEU A 150 2.06 1.83 17.23
C LEU A 150 1.68 2.97 16.28
N SER A 151 2.66 3.48 15.54
CA SER A 151 2.45 4.36 14.39
C SER A 151 3.10 3.74 13.17
N PHE A 152 2.33 3.61 12.09
CA PHE A 152 2.82 3.17 10.80
C PHE A 152 2.73 4.32 9.81
N ARG A 153 3.85 4.59 9.16
CA ARG A 153 4.00 5.65 8.17
C ARG A 153 4.58 5.07 6.89
N TYR A 154 4.04 5.46 5.75
CA TYR A 154 4.74 5.28 4.48
C TYR A 154 4.72 6.55 3.64
N SER A 155 5.76 6.73 2.82
CA SER A 155 5.86 7.86 1.91
C SER A 155 6.21 7.44 0.49
N TRP A 156 5.64 8.14 -0.49
CA TRP A 156 6.04 8.05 -1.88
C TRP A 156 6.99 9.19 -2.23
N ASN A 157 8.13 8.82 -2.83
CA ASN A 157 9.17 9.75 -3.27
C ASN A 157 9.59 9.38 -4.70
N ASN A 158 10.02 10.38 -5.47
CA ASN A 158 10.54 10.18 -6.82
C ASN A 158 12.07 10.10 -6.83
N SER A 159 12.64 9.24 -7.67
CA SER A 159 14.07 9.13 -7.92
C SER A 159 14.31 8.91 -9.41
N GLU A 160 14.99 9.84 -10.08
CA GLU A 160 15.33 9.68 -11.51
C GLU A 160 16.02 8.33 -11.78
N LYS A 161 16.96 7.94 -10.91
CA LYS A 161 17.76 6.72 -11.05
C LYS A 161 17.00 5.44 -10.68
N PHE A 162 16.16 5.48 -9.65
CA PHE A 162 15.55 4.27 -9.07
C PHE A 162 14.03 4.16 -9.26
N GLY A 163 13.40 5.14 -9.89
CA GLY A 163 11.95 5.17 -10.07
C GLY A 163 11.24 5.68 -8.82
N PHE A 164 10.18 4.97 -8.40
CA PHE A 164 9.43 5.30 -7.20
C PHE A 164 10.03 4.66 -5.96
N VAL A 165 10.13 5.43 -4.88
CA VAL A 165 10.62 4.96 -3.57
C VAL A 165 9.49 5.06 -2.55
N LYS A 166 8.92 3.91 -2.19
CA LYS A 166 8.09 3.76 -0.99
C LYS A 166 9.00 3.60 0.23
N LYS A 167 9.03 4.59 1.11
CA LYS A 167 9.71 4.46 2.42
C LYS A 167 8.68 4.08 3.46
N SER A 168 8.96 3.11 4.31
CA SER A 168 8.05 2.66 5.36
C SER A 168 8.73 2.70 6.72
N GLN A 169 7.97 3.08 7.73
CA GLN A 169 8.43 3.24 9.10
C GLN A 169 7.34 2.73 10.05
N LEU A 170 7.68 1.76 10.89
CA LEU A 170 6.86 1.31 12.00
C LEU A 170 7.53 1.78 13.30
N THR A 171 6.80 2.55 14.09
CA THR A 171 7.29 3.16 15.32
C THR A 171 6.49 2.64 16.51
N ASN A 172 7.18 2.11 17.52
CA ASN A 172 6.57 1.86 18.82
C ASN A 172 6.43 3.18 19.58
N THR A 173 5.20 3.58 19.85
CA THR A 173 4.88 4.81 20.59
C THR A 173 4.63 4.55 22.08
N GLY A 174 4.64 3.28 22.50
CA GLY A 174 4.58 2.88 23.90
C GLY A 174 5.94 2.83 24.59
N GLU A 175 5.91 2.58 25.90
CA GLU A 175 7.11 2.52 26.75
C GLU A 175 7.82 1.16 26.71
N ASN A 176 7.09 0.09 26.38
CA ASN A 176 7.59 -1.28 26.45
C ASN A 176 7.91 -1.84 25.05
N PRO A 177 8.99 -2.64 24.89
CA PRO A 177 9.25 -3.37 23.66
C PRO A 177 8.06 -4.25 23.26
N ILE A 178 7.82 -4.34 21.95
CA ILE A 178 6.70 -5.08 21.38
C ILE A 178 7.19 -5.94 20.22
N LYS A 179 6.69 -7.17 20.13
CA LYS A 179 7.00 -8.06 19.01
C LYS A 179 5.94 -7.89 17.93
N VAL A 180 6.39 -7.74 16.70
CA VAL A 180 5.52 -7.51 15.56
C VAL A 180 5.99 -8.38 14.41
N LYS A 181 5.10 -9.26 13.93
CA LYS A 181 5.27 -9.87 12.61
C LYS A 181 4.64 -8.92 11.60
N LEU A 182 5.35 -8.63 10.52
CA LEU A 182 4.89 -7.72 9.50
C LEU A 182 4.79 -8.41 8.14
N LEU A 183 3.88 -7.88 7.32
CA LEU A 183 3.80 -8.11 5.89
C LEU A 183 3.53 -6.75 5.24
N ASP A 184 4.54 -6.13 4.63
CA ASP A 184 4.45 -4.77 4.05
C ASP A 184 4.92 -4.77 2.60
N GLY A 185 4.20 -4.08 1.72
CA GLY A 185 4.42 -4.25 0.30
C GLY A 185 3.54 -3.43 -0.64
N LEU A 186 3.50 -3.93 -1.88
CA LEU A 186 2.78 -3.35 -3.00
C LEU A 186 1.90 -4.41 -3.67
N LEU A 187 0.67 -4.03 -4.02
CA LEU A 187 -0.30 -4.84 -4.73
C LEU A 187 -0.48 -4.37 -6.18
N ASN A 188 -0.83 -5.33 -7.05
CA ASN A 188 -1.25 -5.12 -8.43
C ASN A 188 -0.23 -4.35 -9.30
N ILE A 189 1.04 -4.73 -9.15
CA ILE A 189 2.15 -4.26 -9.97
C ILE A 189 1.95 -4.75 -11.41
N LEU A 190 2.09 -3.84 -12.37
CA LEU A 190 2.04 -4.16 -13.78
C LEU A 190 3.42 -4.59 -14.31
N PRO A 191 3.47 -5.65 -15.13
CA PRO A 191 4.68 -5.97 -15.87
C PRO A 191 4.94 -4.93 -16.97
N ALA A 192 6.19 -4.85 -17.43
CA ALA A 192 6.54 -3.99 -18.55
C ALA A 192 5.89 -4.46 -19.86
N GLY A 193 5.56 -3.51 -20.74
CA GLY A 193 5.02 -3.81 -22.08
C GLY A 193 3.51 -4.01 -22.12
N VAL A 194 2.79 -3.77 -21.02
CA VAL A 194 1.33 -3.80 -20.99
C VAL A 194 0.75 -2.58 -21.71
N ASP A 195 -0.06 -2.82 -22.73
CA ASP A 195 -0.84 -1.78 -23.37
C ASP A 195 -2.00 -1.32 -22.47
N PHE A 196 -2.23 0.00 -22.43
CA PHE A 196 -3.30 0.61 -21.64
C PHE A 196 -4.70 0.08 -21.99
N GLY A 197 -5.00 -0.08 -23.28
CA GLY A 197 -6.29 -0.59 -23.73
C GLY A 197 -6.47 -2.04 -23.30
N PHE A 198 -5.45 -2.87 -23.50
CA PHE A 198 -5.48 -4.27 -23.10
C PHE A 198 -5.69 -4.46 -21.59
N GLN A 199 -5.02 -3.66 -20.75
CA GLN A 199 -5.26 -3.67 -19.31
C GLN A 199 -6.70 -3.29 -18.95
N ASN A 200 -7.31 -2.33 -19.64
CA ASN A 200 -8.65 -1.84 -19.32
C ASN A 200 -9.75 -2.78 -19.79
N GLU A 201 -9.56 -3.44 -20.92
CA GLU A 201 -10.59 -4.27 -21.58
C GLU A 201 -10.44 -5.75 -21.26
N LEU A 202 -9.20 -6.23 -21.07
CA LEU A 202 -8.85 -7.65 -21.04
C LEU A 202 -7.91 -8.00 -19.87
N SER A 203 -8.03 -7.32 -18.73
CA SER A 203 -7.16 -7.54 -17.54
C SER A 203 -7.11 -8.99 -17.05
N ASN A 204 -8.22 -9.71 -17.11
CA ASN A 204 -8.30 -11.13 -16.74
C ASN A 204 -7.51 -12.03 -17.71
N LEU A 205 -7.55 -11.73 -19.01
CA LEU A 205 -6.70 -12.40 -20.00
C LEU A 205 -5.23 -12.04 -19.77
N LEU A 206 -4.94 -10.76 -19.49
CA LEU A 206 -3.58 -10.33 -19.17
C LEU A 206 -3.00 -11.09 -17.98
N ASP A 207 -3.81 -11.33 -16.94
CA ASP A 207 -3.37 -12.07 -15.76
C ASP A 207 -2.77 -13.43 -16.15
N ALA A 208 -3.34 -14.14 -17.14
CA ALA A 208 -2.81 -15.43 -17.60
C ALA A 208 -1.39 -15.36 -18.20
N TYR A 209 -0.96 -14.19 -18.69
CA TYR A 209 0.38 -13.98 -19.24
C TYR A 209 1.40 -13.54 -18.19
N LYS A 210 0.96 -13.11 -17.00
CA LYS A 210 1.85 -12.56 -15.96
C LYS A 210 2.76 -13.63 -15.38
N LYS A 211 4.03 -13.25 -15.20
CA LYS A 211 5.07 -14.04 -14.54
C LYS A 211 5.85 -13.14 -13.57
N ASN A 212 5.81 -13.50 -12.30
CA ASN A 212 6.44 -12.78 -11.20
C ASN A 212 7.55 -13.67 -10.65
N GLU A 213 8.80 -13.20 -10.67
CA GLU A 213 9.97 -13.99 -10.27
C GLU A 213 10.79 -13.27 -9.20
N LEU A 214 11.40 -14.02 -8.29
CA LEU A 214 12.39 -13.51 -7.33
C LEU A 214 13.77 -13.95 -7.79
N VAL A 215 14.71 -13.01 -7.88
CA VAL A 215 16.10 -13.33 -8.16
C VAL A 215 16.75 -13.90 -6.90
N ASP A 216 17.18 -15.16 -6.99
CA ASP A 216 17.79 -15.90 -5.88
C ASP A 216 18.94 -15.13 -5.22
N GLY A 217 18.98 -15.18 -3.89
CA GLY A 217 20.00 -14.49 -3.09
C GLY A 217 19.82 -12.97 -3.00
N THR A 218 18.73 -12.41 -3.53
CA THR A 218 18.43 -10.98 -3.49
C THR A 218 16.99 -10.70 -3.05
N THR A 219 16.63 -9.42 -2.92
CA THR A 219 15.25 -8.95 -2.74
C THR A 219 14.62 -8.51 -4.07
N LEU A 220 15.26 -8.76 -5.21
CA LEU A 220 14.80 -8.25 -6.50
C LEU A 220 13.68 -9.11 -7.09
N GLY A 221 12.45 -8.58 -7.06
CA GLY A 221 11.29 -9.09 -7.77
C GLY A 221 11.22 -8.57 -9.21
N LEU A 222 10.94 -9.47 -10.15
CA LEU A 222 10.76 -9.22 -11.58
C LEU A 222 9.30 -9.47 -11.95
N PHE A 223 8.64 -8.49 -12.54
CA PHE A 223 7.26 -8.57 -13.02
C PHE A 223 7.27 -8.47 -14.54
N SER A 224 7.02 -9.59 -15.20
CA SER A 224 7.13 -9.73 -16.65
C SER A 224 5.89 -10.38 -17.25
N LEU A 225 5.85 -10.38 -18.58
CA LEU A 225 4.90 -11.17 -19.35
C LEU A 225 5.65 -12.36 -19.93
N SER A 226 5.02 -13.53 -19.96
CA SER A 226 5.55 -14.70 -20.66
C SER A 226 5.71 -14.46 -22.17
N SER A 227 4.81 -13.66 -22.75
CA SER A 227 4.89 -13.09 -24.10
C SER A 227 4.02 -11.83 -24.16
N ILE A 228 4.29 -10.92 -25.08
CA ILE A 228 3.41 -9.76 -25.30
C ILE A 228 2.11 -10.24 -25.96
N PRO A 229 0.92 -9.97 -25.37
CA PRO A 229 -0.34 -10.34 -25.99
C PRO A 229 -0.53 -9.59 -27.32
N VAL A 230 -0.62 -10.34 -28.42
CA VAL A 230 -0.90 -9.83 -29.77
C VAL A 230 -1.90 -10.72 -30.48
N ASP A 231 -2.74 -10.15 -31.33
CA ASP A 231 -3.74 -10.90 -32.12
C ASP A 231 -3.12 -11.55 -33.37
N LYS A 232 -1.87 -11.23 -33.67
CA LYS A 232 -1.13 -11.86 -34.77
C LYS A 232 -0.59 -13.22 -34.34
N ALA A 233 -0.71 -14.20 -35.21
CA ALA A 233 -0.08 -15.51 -35.04
C ALA A 233 1.44 -15.47 -35.33
N GLU A 234 2.17 -14.60 -34.61
CA GLU A 234 3.62 -14.46 -34.69
C GLU A 234 4.24 -14.43 -33.29
N PRO A 235 5.51 -14.86 -33.12
CA PRO A 235 6.20 -14.74 -31.83
C PRO A 235 6.24 -13.29 -31.35
N SER A 236 5.95 -13.08 -30.07
CA SER A 236 5.98 -11.75 -29.45
C SER A 236 6.67 -11.80 -28.10
N GLU A 237 8.01 -11.75 -28.14
CA GLU A 237 8.86 -11.86 -26.95
C GLU A 237 8.72 -10.65 -26.03
N SER A 238 8.63 -10.90 -24.72
CA SER A 238 8.65 -9.85 -23.70
C SER A 238 10.04 -9.75 -23.07
N LEU A 239 10.85 -8.83 -23.57
CA LEU A 239 12.27 -8.67 -23.19
C LEU A 239 12.52 -7.54 -22.19
N LYS A 240 11.47 -7.07 -21.50
CA LYS A 240 11.53 -6.05 -20.46
C LYS A 240 10.73 -6.49 -19.25
N THR A 241 11.10 -5.99 -18.09
CA THR A 241 10.40 -6.30 -16.83
C THR A 241 10.30 -5.06 -15.96
N THR A 242 9.22 -4.97 -15.20
CA THR A 242 9.12 -4.05 -14.07
C THR A 242 9.84 -4.68 -12.89
N THR A 243 10.65 -3.93 -12.16
CA THR A 243 11.41 -4.45 -11.03
C THR A 243 11.01 -3.78 -9.72
N VAL A 244 10.92 -4.55 -8.65
CA VAL A 244 10.78 -4.04 -7.27
C VAL A 244 11.82 -4.71 -6.40
N TRP A 245 12.44 -3.96 -5.51
CA TRP A 245 13.42 -4.47 -4.55
C TRP A 245 13.31 -3.70 -3.25
N SER A 246 13.90 -4.25 -2.20
CA SER A 246 13.83 -3.64 -0.86
C SER A 246 15.14 -3.70 -0.11
N THR A 247 15.27 -2.80 0.85
CA THR A 247 16.38 -2.71 1.80
C THR A 247 15.88 -2.17 3.14
N GLY A 248 16.66 -2.33 4.21
CA GLY A 248 16.38 -1.79 5.55
C GLY A 248 15.94 -2.83 6.59
N LEU A 249 15.37 -3.96 6.17
CA LEU A 249 15.10 -5.11 7.03
C LEU A 249 16.20 -6.16 6.81
N GLN A 250 16.87 -6.61 7.87
CA GLN A 250 18.05 -7.48 7.83
C GLN A 250 17.74 -8.93 7.36
N GLU A 251 18.79 -9.74 7.20
CA GLU A 251 18.98 -10.99 6.42
C GLU A 251 17.91 -12.12 6.44
N LYS A 252 16.81 -11.99 7.18
CA LYS A 252 15.76 -13.04 7.31
C LYS A 252 14.39 -12.61 6.81
N CYS A 253 14.35 -11.74 5.81
CA CYS A 253 13.09 -11.39 5.17
C CYS A 253 12.68 -12.49 4.18
N LYS A 254 11.37 -12.79 4.12
CA LYS A 254 10.79 -13.58 3.03
C LYS A 254 10.05 -12.65 2.09
N ILE A 255 10.15 -12.92 0.79
CA ILE A 255 9.45 -12.15 -0.23
C ILE A 255 8.26 -12.94 -0.77
N LEU A 256 7.10 -12.28 -0.88
CA LEU A 256 5.94 -12.79 -1.61
C LEU A 256 5.76 -12.02 -2.91
N LEU A 257 5.41 -12.75 -3.97
CA LEU A 257 5.19 -12.23 -5.30
C LEU A 257 3.70 -12.23 -5.70
N SER A 258 2.83 -12.64 -4.78
CA SER A 258 1.39 -12.77 -4.95
C SER A 258 0.62 -12.56 -3.65
N GLU A 259 -0.70 -12.45 -3.76
CA GLU A 259 -1.63 -12.28 -2.63
C GLU A 259 -1.98 -13.62 -1.93
N LYS A 260 -1.50 -14.76 -2.45
CA LYS A 260 -1.97 -16.11 -2.09
C LYS A 260 -1.81 -16.44 -0.61
N GLN A 261 -0.80 -15.88 0.05
CA GLN A 261 -0.49 -16.16 1.45
C GLN A 261 -0.96 -15.08 2.44
N ILE A 262 -1.67 -14.04 1.98
CA ILE A 262 -2.19 -12.98 2.87
C ILE A 262 -3.13 -13.58 3.93
N ALA A 263 -4.11 -14.40 3.53
CA ALA A 263 -5.04 -15.03 4.46
C ALA A 263 -4.33 -15.97 5.47
N LYS A 264 -3.26 -16.64 5.02
CA LYS A 264 -2.42 -17.47 5.88
C LYS A 264 -1.67 -16.61 6.90
N PHE A 265 -1.14 -15.46 6.48
CA PHE A 265 -0.49 -14.50 7.37
C PHE A 265 -1.48 -13.96 8.41
N THR A 266 -2.63 -13.42 7.97
CA THR A 266 -3.58 -12.75 8.87
C THR A 266 -4.23 -13.69 9.89
N SER A 267 -4.22 -15.01 9.63
CA SER A 267 -4.63 -16.05 10.58
C SER A 267 -3.50 -16.55 11.50
N GLY A 268 -2.32 -15.96 11.44
CA GLY A 268 -1.15 -16.33 12.24
C GLY A 268 -0.36 -17.53 11.71
N GLY A 269 -0.65 -17.98 10.50
CA GLY A 269 0.03 -19.09 9.84
C GLY A 269 1.42 -18.71 9.30
N PRO A 270 2.29 -19.70 9.05
CA PRO A 270 3.65 -19.46 8.57
C PRO A 270 3.67 -19.05 7.09
N ILE A 271 4.62 -18.19 6.72
CA ILE A 271 4.81 -17.73 5.34
C ILE A 271 6.00 -18.41 4.68
N GLU A 272 5.87 -18.71 3.39
CA GLU A 272 6.91 -19.29 2.55
C GLU A 272 7.29 -18.30 1.44
N GLN A 273 8.58 -18.24 1.11
CA GLN A 273 9.07 -17.35 0.06
C GLN A 273 8.61 -17.83 -1.32
N GLU A 274 8.22 -16.89 -2.18
CA GLU A 274 7.75 -17.17 -3.54
C GLU A 274 8.86 -16.84 -4.56
N HIS A 275 9.20 -17.80 -5.42
CA HIS A 275 10.29 -17.65 -6.42
C HIS A 275 9.80 -17.51 -7.86
N ASP A 276 8.76 -18.25 -8.27
CA ASP A 276 8.12 -18.15 -9.59
C ASP A 276 6.60 -18.27 -9.39
N VAL A 277 5.88 -17.18 -9.64
CA VAL A 277 4.42 -17.15 -9.62
C VAL A 277 3.91 -16.74 -11.01
N ARG A 278 3.06 -17.59 -11.58
CA ARG A 278 2.42 -17.36 -12.87
C ARG A 278 0.94 -17.12 -12.73
N ALA A 279 0.36 -16.52 -13.76
CA ALA A 279 -1.08 -16.34 -13.90
C ALA A 279 -1.70 -15.57 -12.71
N SER A 280 -0.98 -14.59 -12.15
CA SER A 280 -1.39 -13.84 -10.97
C SER A 280 -0.92 -12.40 -11.04
N ARG A 281 -1.68 -11.49 -10.42
CA ARG A 281 -1.32 -10.08 -10.32
C ARG A 281 0.01 -9.93 -9.57
N GLY A 282 0.87 -9.06 -10.09
CA GLY A 282 2.15 -8.76 -9.45
C GLY A 282 1.94 -8.20 -8.07
N THR A 283 2.55 -8.82 -7.07
CA THR A 283 2.59 -8.34 -5.70
C THR A 283 4.04 -8.36 -5.24
N TYR A 284 4.42 -7.47 -4.33
CA TYR A 284 5.72 -7.52 -3.68
C TYR A 284 5.51 -7.25 -2.20
N PHE A 285 5.51 -8.30 -1.37
CA PHE A 285 5.51 -8.14 0.09
C PHE A 285 6.84 -8.58 0.68
N ILE A 286 7.26 -7.84 1.69
CA ILE A 286 8.33 -8.21 2.60
C ILE A 286 7.69 -8.71 3.89
N HIS A 287 8.07 -9.91 4.29
CA HIS A 287 7.70 -10.48 5.58
C HIS A 287 8.92 -10.53 6.51
N SER A 288 8.76 -10.06 7.74
CA SER A 288 9.73 -10.15 8.83
C SER A 288 9.02 -10.43 10.15
N GLU A 289 9.73 -11.06 11.08
CA GLU A 289 9.29 -11.36 12.45
C GLU A 289 10.25 -10.78 13.50
#